data_AF-A0A1V0UA79-F1
#
_entry.id   AF-A0A1V0UA79-F1
#
_cell.length_a   1.000
_cell.length_b   1.000
_cell.length_c   1.000
_cell.angle_alpha   90.00
_cell.angle_beta   90.00
_cell.angle_gamma   90.00
#
_symmetry.space_group_name_H-M   'P 1'
#
loop_
_entity.id
_entity.type
_entity.pdbx_description
1 polymer ?
#
loop_
_entity_poly.entity_id
_entity_poly.type
_entity_poly.pdbx_seq_one_letter_code
_entity_poly.pdbx_strand_id
1 'polypeptide(L)' 'MTDSRHRPPTGTTPGLRVPLLRAEPAAYVLAFGPHGERREALTTAQLMSLVVDAAGELGFVLSAPPRPS' A
#
# COMPACT_ATOMS: atom_id res chain seq x y z
N MET A 1 28.23 9.72 19.77
CA MET A 1 27.60 11.05 19.61
C MET A 1 26.40 10.87 18.68
N THR A 2 25.21 10.70 19.30
CA THR A 2 23.80 10.80 18.79
C THR A 2 23.52 10.48 17.31
N ASP A 3 22.92 9.33 16.98
CA ASP A 3 21.47 9.00 16.96
C ASP A 3 20.70 9.55 15.74
N SER A 4 19.73 8.77 15.27
CA SER A 4 18.64 9.05 14.33
C SER A 4 18.87 8.71 12.85
N ARG A 5 18.45 7.50 12.48
CA ARG A 5 17.39 7.24 11.47
C ARG A 5 17.22 5.73 11.23
N HIS A 6 16.91 4.99 12.29
CA HIS A 6 16.25 3.69 12.11
C HIS A 6 14.80 3.98 11.71
N ARG A 7 14.59 4.33 10.44
CA ARG A 7 13.24 4.38 9.87
C ARG A 7 12.74 2.93 9.84
N PRO A 8 11.60 2.60 10.44
CA PRO A 8 11.07 1.24 10.35
C PRO A 8 10.91 0.89 8.86
N PRO A 9 11.21 -0.36 8.44
CA PRO A 9 11.05 -0.74 7.05
C PRO A 9 9.61 -0.48 6.64
N THR A 10 9.43 0.47 5.74
CA THR A 10 8.13 0.88 5.24
C THR A 10 7.43 -0.31 4.60
N GLY A 11 6.32 -0.74 5.20
CA GLY A 11 5.24 -1.46 4.52
C GLY A 11 5.60 -2.83 3.95
N THR A 12 6.08 -3.77 4.75
CA THR A 12 5.92 -5.21 4.44
C THR A 12 4.51 -5.63 4.82
N THR A 13 3.53 -5.35 3.96
CA THR A 13 2.23 -6.01 4.05
C THR A 13 2.45 -7.47 3.65
N PRO A 14 2.06 -8.47 4.46
CA PRO A 14 2.13 -9.87 4.06
C PRO A 14 1.45 -10.07 2.70
N GLY A 15 2.16 -10.63 1.72
CA GLY A 15 1.70 -10.80 0.33
C GLY A 15 2.12 -9.70 -0.66
N LEU A 16 2.47 -8.50 -0.19
CA LEU A 16 2.94 -7.39 -1.03
C LEU A 16 4.46 -7.23 -0.89
N ARG A 17 5.24 -7.90 -1.75
CA ARG A 17 6.72 -7.79 -1.75
C ARG A 17 7.24 -6.41 -2.21
N VAL A 18 6.33 -5.53 -2.66
CA VAL A 18 6.61 -4.19 -3.15
C VAL A 18 5.93 -3.19 -2.21
N PRO A 19 6.65 -2.25 -1.58
CA PRO A 19 6.04 -1.26 -0.71
C PRO A 19 4.99 -0.40 -1.41
N LEU A 20 3.83 -0.28 -0.77
CA LEU A 20 2.77 0.66 -1.14
C LEU A 20 2.88 1.90 -0.25
N LEU A 21 3.08 3.06 -0.86
CA LEU A 21 3.24 4.34 -0.19
C LEU A 21 2.04 5.25 -0.46
N ARG A 22 1.60 5.98 0.56
CA ARG A 22 0.64 7.08 0.40
C ARG A 22 1.38 8.32 -0.10
N ALA A 23 0.88 8.90 -1.18
CA ALA A 23 1.35 10.17 -1.75
C ALA A 23 0.24 11.21 -1.63
N GLU A 24 0.62 12.47 -1.42
CA GLU A 24 -0.33 13.58 -1.39
C GLU A 24 -0.48 14.22 -2.78
N PRO A 25 -1.68 14.66 -3.19
CA PRO A 25 -2.96 14.50 -2.50
C PRO A 25 -3.64 13.16 -2.87
N ALA A 26 -3.97 12.35 -1.86
CA ALA A 26 -4.79 11.13 -1.98
C ALA A 26 -4.38 10.11 -3.07
N ALA A 27 -3.10 10.02 -3.40
CA ALA A 27 -2.57 9.05 -4.35
C ALA A 27 -1.86 7.89 -3.64
N TYR A 28 -1.74 6.76 -4.32
CA TYR A 28 -0.92 5.63 -3.86
C TYR A 28 0.15 5.31 -4.88
N VAL A 29 1.33 4.94 -4.41
CA VAL A 29 2.50 4.69 -5.25
C VAL A 29 3.13 3.37 -4.86
N LEU A 30 3.44 2.53 -5.86
CA LEU A 30 4.31 1.38 -5.70
C LEU A 30 5.76 1.81 -5.83
N ALA A 31 6.59 1.47 -4.85
CA ALA A 31 8.01 1.75 -4.86
C ALA A 31 8.81 0.47 -5.16
N PHE A 32 9.41 0.39 -6.34
CA PHE A 32 10.22 -0.73 -6.78
C PHE A 32 11.72 -0.50 -6.57
N GLY A 33 12.43 -1.58 -6.32
CA GLY A 33 13.87 -1.59 -6.04
C GLY A 33 14.18 -1.40 -4.54
N PRO A 34 15.42 -1.69 -4.11
CA PRO A 34 15.80 -1.70 -2.69
C PRO A 34 15.59 -0.37 -1.96
N HIS A 35 15.60 0.73 -2.72
CA HIS A 35 15.48 2.10 -2.21
C HIS A 35 14.30 2.87 -2.84
N GLY A 36 13.41 2.19 -3.57
CA GLY A 36 12.28 2.84 -4.23
C GLY A 36 12.68 3.73 -5.41
N GLU A 37 13.71 3.29 -6.15
CA GLU A 37 14.27 3.94 -7.35
C GLU A 37 13.20 4.22 -8.41
N ARG A 38 12.28 3.27 -8.59
CA ARG A 38 11.16 3.39 -9.53
C ARG A 38 9.85 3.51 -8.78
N ARG A 39 9.09 4.55 -9.10
CA ARG A 39 7.81 4.87 -8.46
C ARG A 39 6.71 4.86 -9.50
N GLU A 40 5.68 4.06 -9.26
CA GLU A 40 4.52 3.96 -10.15
C GLU A 40 3.27 4.36 -9.40
N ALA A 41 2.57 5.39 -9.91
CA ALA A 41 1.31 5.82 -9.34
C ALA A 41 0.21 4.80 -9.67
N LEU A 42 -0.63 4.51 -8.69
CA LEU A 42 -1.80 3.66 -8.84
C LEU A 42 -3.04 4.52 -9.00
N THR A 43 -3.87 4.12 -9.95
CA THR A 43 -5.27 4.55 -10.00
C THR A 43 -6.05 3.92 -8.84
N THR A 44 -7.19 4.52 -8.49
CA THR A 44 -8.11 3.96 -7.48
C THR A 44 -8.54 2.54 -7.84
N ALA A 45 -8.79 2.25 -9.12
CA ALA A 45 -9.21 0.91 -9.57
C ALA A 45 -8.10 -0.14 -9.35
N GLN A 46 -6.84 0.20 -9.65
CA GLN A 46 -5.70 -0.68 -9.42
C GLN A 46 -5.49 -0.92 -7.93
N LEU A 47 -5.61 0.12 -7.10
CA LEU A 47 -5.56 -0.03 -5.64
C LEU A 47 -6.65 -0.97 -5.13
N MET A 48 -7.90 -0.80 -5.57
CA MET A 48 -9.01 -1.65 -5.14
C MET A 48 -8.82 -3.10 -5.55
N SER A 49 -8.24 -3.36 -6.72
CA SER A 49 -7.92 -4.71 -7.19
C SER A 49 -6.93 -5.40 -6.22
N LEU A 50 -5.83 -4.72 -5.88
CA LEU A 50 -4.85 -5.24 -4.91
C LEU A 50 -5.47 -5.52 -3.54
N VAL A 51 -6.38 -4.65 -3.08
CA VAL A 51 -7.03 -4.80 -1.78
C VAL A 51 -8.01 -5.97 -1.77
N VAL A 52 -8.77 -6.19 -2.86
CA VAL A 52 -9.68 -7.35 -3.01
C VAL A 52 -8.88 -8.65 -3.02
N ASP A 53 -7.81 -8.73 -3.80
CA ASP A 53 -6.97 -9.93 -3.90
C ASP A 53 -6.35 -10.28 -2.55
N ALA A 54 -5.77 -9.28 -1.85
CA ALA A 54 -5.17 -9.49 -0.54
C ALA A 54 -6.20 -9.91 0.53
N ALA A 55 -7.42 -9.37 0.48
CA ALA A 55 -8.50 -9.80 1.36
C ALA A 55 -8.85 -11.27 1.11
N GLY A 56 -8.99 -11.68 -0.16
CA GLY A 56 -9.28 -13.06 -0.53
C GLY A 56 -8.23 -14.06 -0.05
N GLU A 57 -6.95 -13.76 -0.24
CA GLU A 57 -5.82 -14.58 0.25
C GLU A 57 -5.82 -14.74 1.78
N LEU A 58 -6.29 -13.72 2.50
CA LEU A 58 -6.41 -13.74 3.96
C LEU A 58 -7.75 -14.35 4.44
N GLY A 59 -8.63 -14.77 3.54
CA GLY A 59 -9.96 -15.31 3.89
C GLY A 59 -10.96 -14.23 4.35
N PHE A 60 -10.70 -12.96 4.04
CA PHE A 60 -11.60 -11.84 4.33
C PHE A 60 -12.48 -11.48 3.13
N VAL A 61 -13.65 -10.91 3.44
CA VAL A 61 -14.54 -10.32 2.43
C VAL A 61 -14.63 -8.82 2.69
N LEU A 62 -14.44 -8.03 1.64
CA LEU A 62 -14.60 -6.58 1.72
C LEU A 62 -16.07 -6.20 1.55
N SER A 63 -16.55 -5.32 2.41
CA SER A 63 -17.88 -4.72 2.31
C SER A 63 -17.73 -3.20 2.33
N ALA A 64 -18.41 -2.53 1.40
CA ALA A 64 -18.50 -1.08 1.43
C ALA A 64 -19.26 -0.64 2.69
N PRO A 65 -18.89 0.48 3.33
CA PRO A 65 -19.67 1.02 4.42
C PRO A 65 -21.10 1.34 3.93
N PRO A 66 -22.13 1.20 4.80
CA PRO A 66 -23.49 1.58 4.45
C PRO A 66 -23.49 3.04 4.02
N ARG A 67 -24.09 3.32 2.85
CA ARG A 67 -24.24 4.68 2.37
C ARG A 67 -25.22 5.41 3.31
N PRO A 68 -24.89 6.63 3.79
CA PRO A 68 -25.88 7.42 4.48
C PRO A 68 -27.05 7.69 3.53
N SER A 69 -28.25 7.36 4.01
CA SER A 69 -29.53 7.64 3.34
C SER A 69 -29.84 9.12 3.29
#